data_AF-A0A8H7D0S6-F1
#
_entry.id   AF-A0A8H7D0S6-F1
#
_cell.length_a   1.000
_cell.length_b   1.000
_cell.length_c   1.000
_cell.angle_alpha   90.00
_cell.angle_beta   90.00
_cell.angle_gamma   90.00
#
_symmetry.space_group_name_H-M   'P 1'
#
loop_
_entity.id
_entity.type
_entity.pdbx_description
1 polymer ?
#
loop_
_entity_poly.entity_id
_entity_poly.type
_entity_poly.pdbx_seq_one_letter_code
_entity_poly.pdbx_strand_id
1 'polypeptide(L)'
;MDDSEPWSCTVVRAHGLHLMRPERSWRPIVTVEVDQTHQHETVLGSDGQNINLKECFHLRDAAFDSQVEIKVFHRSQSKKKGKKRNLVGTASCSLGEMWKKHGREPKLRLQCQNPTNRSVQSRGRPQNGALIHLRLRPPASVVSGPNTALSEDEDKDGYSSSSSSSTPHASDDSDTLAPPSTVEIRSPQPIRRRRRVRGYCVNSDEEPESFSETDDDDDETKPLLGGPSFLDNEEQVDPPTPIKISFGGWIAASMDSLLPRYTKEIDVPSEPEDNVFERAISSFTVYSELKHAGCEFKRTGHKDNCEKVFARLQFEWTSTAAILATVAGLDTAIFSISPDSFFTIIPLARGAVAASSVASGLGIACAAWLMVRYAWADVPIFIVRAEDVLSTDETPSYFFFALTARLPSLLLFASAISLMLFMAMVAWSAWSTAVIVGCSLVGILLGLQWLVLAFLWVGKATRRLFRFLDCLWAYAESMSNASRQNILPRGLGGH
;
A
#
# COMPACT_ATOMS: atom_id res chain seq x y z
N MET A 1 37.01 28.20 -34.36
CA MET A 1 36.32 27.61 -33.19
C MET A 1 34.94 28.19 -33.25
N ASP A 2 33.93 27.37 -33.53
CA ASP A 2 32.56 27.86 -33.60
C ASP A 2 32.11 28.19 -32.18
N ASP A 3 31.82 29.47 -31.90
CA ASP A 3 31.25 29.94 -30.64
C ASP A 3 29.76 29.58 -30.55
N SER A 4 29.44 28.32 -30.82
CA SER A 4 28.08 27.82 -30.66
C SER A 4 27.75 27.78 -29.19
N GLU A 5 26.71 28.52 -28.80
CA GLU A 5 26.17 28.48 -27.44
C GLU A 5 25.81 27.03 -27.07
N PRO A 6 26.20 26.52 -25.89
CA PRO A 6 25.90 25.15 -25.50
C PRO A 6 24.43 25.01 -25.06
N TRP A 7 23.88 23.79 -25.14
CA TRP A 7 22.59 23.50 -24.51
C TRP A 7 22.69 23.68 -23.00
N SER A 8 21.66 24.24 -22.40
CA SER A 8 21.57 24.49 -20.97
C SER A 8 20.43 23.64 -20.41
N CYS A 9 20.71 22.80 -19.42
CA CYS A 9 19.70 21.93 -18.83
C CYS A 9 19.76 21.98 -17.30
N THR A 10 18.61 21.86 -16.65
CA THR A 10 18.46 21.91 -15.19
C THR A 10 17.42 20.90 -14.74
N VAL A 11 17.74 20.09 -13.73
CA VAL A 11 16.78 19.19 -13.07
C VAL A 11 15.93 20.04 -12.11
N VAL A 12 14.62 20.09 -12.30
CA VAL A 12 13.73 20.95 -11.49
C VAL A 12 13.19 20.17 -10.29
N ARG A 13 12.54 19.03 -10.55
CA ARG A 13 11.87 18.22 -9.53
C ARG A 13 11.64 16.80 -10.06
N ALA A 14 11.53 15.84 -9.15
CA ALA A 14 11.05 14.50 -9.43
C ALA A 14 9.79 14.17 -8.61
N HIS A 15 8.78 13.61 -9.26
CA HIS A 15 7.51 13.19 -8.67
C HIS A 15 7.44 11.66 -8.57
N GLY A 16 6.64 11.14 -7.63
CA GLY A 16 6.36 9.71 -7.52
C GLY A 16 7.53 8.83 -7.07
N LEU A 17 8.64 9.42 -6.62
CA LEU A 17 9.81 8.69 -6.11
C LEU A 17 9.51 7.85 -4.86
N HIS A 18 8.53 8.25 -4.04
CA HIS A 18 8.08 7.49 -2.87
C HIS A 18 7.43 6.14 -3.25
N LEU A 19 6.94 6.01 -4.49
CA LEU A 19 6.40 4.74 -5.00
C LEU A 19 7.51 3.76 -5.35
N MET A 20 8.73 4.25 -5.64
CA MET A 20 9.86 3.41 -6.02
C MET A 20 10.59 2.80 -4.81
N ARG A 21 10.49 3.42 -3.64
CA ARG A 21 11.11 2.96 -2.38
C ARG A 21 10.23 3.36 -1.19
N PRO A 22 9.90 2.43 -0.28
CA PRO A 22 9.06 2.71 0.88
C PRO A 22 9.78 3.45 2.02
N GLU A 23 11.07 3.73 1.88
CA GLU A 23 11.85 4.43 2.90
C GLU A 23 11.37 5.90 2.99
N ARG A 24 10.90 6.30 4.17
CA ARG A 24 10.28 7.63 4.40
C ARG A 24 11.22 8.83 4.17
N SER A 25 12.54 8.64 4.08
CA SER A 25 13.51 9.75 4.07
C SER A 25 14.80 9.45 3.28
N TRP A 26 14.68 9.19 1.97
CA TRP A 26 15.86 9.08 1.09
C TRP A 26 16.03 10.32 0.20
N ARG A 27 17.28 10.67 -0.12
CA ARG A 27 17.64 11.80 -1.01
C ARG A 27 18.04 11.24 -2.38
N PRO A 28 17.25 11.48 -3.44
CA PRO A 28 17.56 11.00 -4.78
C PRO A 28 18.80 11.67 -5.34
N ILE A 29 19.64 10.89 -6.02
CA ILE A 29 20.78 11.40 -6.78
C ILE A 29 20.42 11.24 -8.25
N VAL A 30 20.23 12.33 -8.98
CA VAL A 30 19.92 12.31 -10.42
C VAL A 30 21.21 12.57 -11.19
N THR A 31 21.54 11.65 -12.08
CA THR A 31 22.65 11.78 -13.02
C THR A 31 22.08 11.97 -14.43
N VAL A 32 22.51 13.00 -15.13
CA VAL A 32 22.19 13.26 -16.54
C VAL A 32 23.46 13.01 -17.34
N GLU A 33 23.39 12.10 -18.30
CA GLU A 33 24.48 11.68 -19.17
C GLU A 33 24.11 11.95 -20.63
N VAL A 34 24.98 12.59 -21.40
CA VAL A 34 24.74 12.89 -22.82
C VAL A 34 25.82 12.23 -23.65
N ASP A 35 25.41 11.39 -24.60
CA ASP A 35 26.27 10.62 -25.52
C ASP A 35 27.46 9.91 -24.84
N GLN A 36 27.33 9.56 -23.56
CA GLN A 36 28.39 8.96 -22.72
C GLN A 36 29.63 9.85 -22.50
N THR A 37 29.60 11.10 -22.92
CA THR A 37 30.74 12.03 -22.81
C THR A 37 30.59 12.99 -21.63
N HIS A 38 29.38 13.53 -21.44
CA HIS A 38 29.09 14.52 -20.43
C HIS A 38 28.19 13.94 -19.34
N GLN A 39 28.70 13.87 -18.11
CA GLN A 39 27.97 13.39 -16.94
C GLN A 39 27.83 14.52 -15.92
N HIS A 40 26.60 14.84 -15.54
CA HIS A 40 26.30 15.81 -14.48
C HIS A 40 25.44 15.15 -13.39
N GLU A 41 25.68 15.51 -12.12
CA GLU A 41 25.00 14.90 -10.96
C GLU A 41 24.39 15.98 -10.08
N THR A 42 23.13 15.79 -9.69
CA THR A 42 22.39 16.67 -8.78
C THR A 42 21.73 15.84 -7.69
N VAL A 43 21.79 16.29 -6.44
CA VAL A 43 21.12 15.67 -5.30
C VAL A 43 19.82 16.41 -5.02
N LEU A 44 18.70 15.68 -5.04
CA LEU A 44 17.39 16.22 -4.73
C LEU A 44 17.07 16.11 -3.22
N GLY A 45 16.15 16.94 -2.76
CA GLY A 45 15.51 16.83 -1.45
C GLY A 45 14.71 15.54 -1.30
N SER A 46 14.32 15.19 -0.08
CA SER A 46 13.51 14.00 0.21
C SER A 46 12.12 14.04 -0.42
N ASP A 47 11.63 15.24 -0.74
CA ASP A 47 10.40 15.51 -1.48
C ASP A 47 10.59 15.49 -3.01
N GLY A 48 11.82 15.25 -3.48
CA GLY A 48 12.18 15.26 -4.89
C GLY A 48 12.46 16.65 -5.47
N GLN A 49 12.54 17.71 -4.67
CA GLN A 49 12.85 19.06 -5.16
C GLN A 49 14.35 19.27 -5.35
N ASN A 50 14.77 19.96 -6.42
CA ASN A 50 16.15 20.40 -6.54
C ASN A 50 16.36 21.67 -5.71
N ILE A 51 17.27 21.62 -4.74
CA ILE A 51 17.63 22.77 -3.89
C ILE A 51 18.46 23.79 -4.70
N ASN A 52 19.20 23.32 -5.70
CA ASN A 52 20.12 24.12 -6.51
C ASN A 52 19.50 24.48 -7.88
N LEU A 53 18.33 25.12 -7.93
CA LEU A 53 17.68 25.51 -9.19
C LEU A 53 18.51 26.51 -10.04
N LYS A 54 19.50 27.17 -9.43
CA LYS A 54 20.43 28.07 -10.13
C LYS A 54 21.54 27.32 -10.85
N GLU A 55 21.79 26.06 -10.49
CA GLU A 55 22.79 25.24 -11.12
C GLU A 55 22.25 24.75 -12.47
N CYS A 56 22.96 25.13 -13.53
CA CYS A 56 22.63 24.75 -14.88
C CYS A 56 23.84 24.08 -15.50
N PHE A 57 23.62 22.91 -16.09
CA PHE A 57 24.67 22.18 -16.77
C PHE A 57 24.67 22.54 -18.25
N HIS A 58 25.86 22.89 -18.74
CA HIS A 58 26.12 23.23 -20.13
C HIS A 58 26.60 22.00 -20.88
N LEU A 59 25.79 21.52 -21.82
CA LEU A 59 26.11 20.40 -22.69
C LEU A 59 26.80 20.98 -23.94
N ARG A 60 28.12 20.93 -23.93
CA ARG A 60 28.93 21.33 -25.09
C ARG A 60 28.89 20.21 -26.13
N ASP A 61 29.00 20.58 -27.40
CA ASP A 61 29.07 19.65 -28.54
C ASP A 61 27.85 18.71 -28.68
N ALA A 62 26.73 19.01 -28.02
CA ALA A 62 25.51 18.23 -28.11
C ALA A 62 24.65 18.66 -29.31
N ALA A 63 24.35 17.71 -30.18
CA ALA A 63 23.49 17.91 -31.34
C ALA A 63 22.01 17.71 -30.97
N PHE A 64 21.09 18.05 -31.88
CA PHE A 64 19.64 17.89 -31.64
C PHE A 64 19.22 16.41 -31.48
N ASP A 65 19.98 15.49 -32.06
CA ASP A 65 19.78 14.04 -32.01
C ASP A 65 20.59 13.34 -30.90
N SER A 66 21.44 14.06 -30.17
CA SER A 66 22.18 13.55 -29.02
C SER A 66 21.26 12.86 -28.01
N GLN A 67 21.69 11.70 -27.54
CA GLN A 67 20.94 10.87 -26.59
C GLN A 67 21.24 11.31 -25.15
N VAL A 68 20.18 11.61 -24.41
CA VAL A 68 20.22 11.96 -22.99
C VAL A 68 19.74 10.76 -22.19
N GLU A 69 20.62 10.20 -21.36
CA GLU A 69 20.30 9.15 -20.40
C GLU A 69 20.25 9.73 -18.98
N ILE A 70 19.13 9.52 -18.30
CA ILE A 70 18.88 10.02 -16.94
C ILE A 70 18.80 8.84 -16.00
N LYS A 71 19.68 8.81 -15.01
CA LYS A 71 19.80 7.74 -14.01
C LYS A 71 19.46 8.31 -12.63
N VAL A 72 18.57 7.65 -11.91
CA VAL A 72 18.23 7.99 -10.52
C VAL A 72 18.83 6.96 -9.58
N PHE A 73 19.71 7.40 -8.70
CA PHE A 73 20.38 6.58 -7.71
C PHE A 73 19.88 6.86 -6.30
N HIS A 74 19.83 5.81 -5.50
CA HIS A 74 19.69 5.88 -4.05
C HIS A 74 21.03 5.55 -3.40
N ARG A 75 21.43 6.38 -2.44
CA ARG A 75 22.51 6.10 -1.51
C ARG A 75 21.88 5.80 -0.16
N SER A 76 22.04 4.57 0.35
CA SER A 76 21.55 4.21 1.69
C SER A 76 22.09 5.18 2.76
N GLN A 77 21.60 5.18 4.00
CA GLN A 77 22.11 6.08 5.05
C GLN A 77 23.06 5.43 6.08
N SER A 78 23.32 4.11 6.00
CA SER A 78 24.25 3.40 6.91
C SER A 78 25.63 4.08 7.10
N LYS A 79 26.11 4.18 8.35
CA LYS A 79 27.40 4.77 8.75
C LYS A 79 28.64 3.99 8.24
N LYS A 80 28.46 2.81 7.62
CA LYS A 80 29.58 1.97 7.15
C LYS A 80 30.24 2.54 5.89
N LYS A 81 31.57 2.77 5.96
CA LYS A 81 32.42 3.31 4.89
C LYS A 81 32.41 2.38 3.67
N GLY A 82 32.13 2.89 2.47
CA GLY A 82 32.08 2.11 1.21
C GLY A 82 30.69 1.98 0.57
N LYS A 83 29.83 2.99 0.74
CA LYS A 83 28.42 2.86 0.39
C LYS A 83 28.16 2.93 -1.12
N LYS A 84 27.82 1.77 -1.68
CA LYS A 84 27.40 1.58 -3.06
C LYS A 84 26.11 2.35 -3.36
N ARG A 85 26.09 3.05 -4.49
CA ARG A 85 24.87 3.67 -5.05
C ARG A 85 24.04 2.57 -5.74
N ASN A 86 22.74 2.56 -5.47
CA ASN A 86 21.81 1.64 -6.10
C ASN A 86 21.01 2.40 -7.16
N LEU A 87 21.02 1.91 -8.41
CA LEU A 87 20.20 2.46 -9.48
C LEU A 87 18.73 2.11 -9.21
N VAL A 88 17.87 3.12 -9.17
CA VAL A 88 16.44 3.01 -8.85
C VAL A 88 15.59 3.13 -10.11
N GLY A 89 15.98 4.00 -11.03
CA GLY A 89 15.29 4.14 -12.32
C GLY A 89 16.16 4.81 -13.38
N THR A 90 15.79 4.58 -14.63
CA THR A 90 16.46 5.12 -15.81
C THR A 90 15.45 5.66 -16.81
N ALA A 91 15.79 6.69 -17.56
CA ALA A 91 15.03 7.13 -18.72
C ALA A 91 15.97 7.66 -19.79
N SER A 92 15.64 7.41 -21.06
CA SER A 92 16.45 7.84 -22.20
C SER A 92 15.58 8.55 -23.23
N CYS A 93 16.05 9.67 -23.76
CA CYS A 93 15.42 10.38 -24.88
C CYS A 93 16.44 11.22 -25.63
N SER A 94 16.17 11.54 -26.89
CA SER A 94 16.98 12.53 -27.62
C SER A 94 16.70 13.96 -27.12
N LEU A 95 17.70 14.85 -27.19
CA LEU A 95 17.54 16.28 -26.86
C LEU A 95 16.39 16.91 -27.66
N GLY A 96 16.28 16.55 -28.93
CA GLY A 96 15.25 17.05 -29.84
C GLY A 96 13.85 16.61 -29.47
N GLU A 97 13.65 15.36 -29.06
CA GLU A 97 12.36 14.90 -28.51
C GLU A 97 11.99 15.62 -27.22
N MET A 98 12.97 15.85 -26.35
CA MET A 98 12.76 16.56 -25.09
C MET A 98 12.40 18.03 -25.34
N TRP A 99 13.04 18.68 -26.31
CA TRP A 99 12.73 20.05 -26.73
C TRP A 99 11.34 20.16 -27.35
N LYS A 100 10.96 19.25 -28.26
CA LYS A 100 9.61 19.22 -28.86
C LYS A 100 8.51 19.09 -27.80
N LYS A 101 8.80 18.40 -26.68
CA LYS A 101 7.86 18.26 -25.54
C LYS A 101 7.86 19.46 -24.59
N HIS A 102 8.83 20.38 -24.70
CA HIS A 102 9.00 21.50 -23.76
C HIS A 102 7.81 22.46 -23.75
N GLY A 103 7.03 22.55 -24.83
CA GLY A 103 5.80 23.36 -24.88
C GLY A 103 4.70 22.94 -23.89
N ARG A 104 4.81 21.77 -23.24
CA ARG A 104 3.81 21.23 -22.30
C ARG A 104 4.38 20.85 -20.93
N GLU A 105 5.50 21.44 -20.51
CA GLU A 105 6.35 20.99 -19.40
C GLU A 105 6.95 19.60 -19.68
N PRO A 106 8.25 19.48 -20.02
CA PRO A 106 8.80 18.20 -20.44
C PRO A 106 8.94 17.28 -19.22
N LYS A 107 7.93 16.43 -19.04
CA LYS A 107 7.87 15.39 -18.02
C LYS A 107 8.44 14.11 -18.61
N LEU A 108 9.61 13.71 -18.14
CA LEU A 108 10.23 12.45 -18.54
C LEU A 108 9.78 11.35 -17.58
N ARG A 109 9.22 10.27 -18.11
CA ARG A 109 8.77 9.14 -17.31
C ARG A 109 9.92 8.18 -17.05
N LEU A 110 10.14 7.86 -15.78
CA LEU A 110 11.19 6.93 -15.37
C LEU A 110 10.77 5.48 -15.60
N GLN A 111 11.69 4.69 -16.14
CA GLN A 111 11.61 3.25 -16.12
C GLN A 111 12.27 2.74 -14.83
N CYS A 112 11.44 2.26 -13.89
CA CYS A 112 11.91 1.75 -12.60
C CYS A 112 12.68 0.44 -12.80
N GLN A 113 13.86 0.32 -12.17
CA GLN A 113 14.55 -0.96 -12.03
C GLN A 113 14.18 -1.58 -10.70
N ASN A 114 13.59 -2.78 -10.72
CA ASN A 114 13.23 -3.48 -9.50
C ASN A 114 14.52 -4.01 -8.83
N PRO A 115 14.89 -3.57 -7.61
CA PRO A 115 16.20 -3.86 -7.02
C PRO A 115 16.41 -5.35 -6.67
N THR A 116 15.38 -6.19 -6.78
CA THR A 116 15.39 -7.56 -6.26
C THR A 116 15.91 -8.63 -7.22
N ASN A 117 16.09 -8.37 -8.52
CA ASN A 117 16.64 -9.39 -9.43
C ASN A 117 17.65 -8.81 -10.42
N ARG A 118 18.92 -9.15 -10.20
CA ARG A 118 20.09 -8.78 -11.02
C ARG A 118 20.18 -9.49 -12.38
N SER A 119 19.11 -10.08 -12.87
CA SER A 119 19.10 -10.67 -14.21
C SER A 119 17.73 -10.51 -14.83
N VAL A 120 17.77 -10.24 -16.14
CA VAL A 120 16.66 -10.01 -17.05
C VAL A 120 16.23 -8.53 -17.09
N GLN A 121 16.84 -7.81 -18.05
CA GLN A 121 16.22 -6.69 -18.74
C GLN A 121 14.91 -7.18 -19.40
N SER A 122 13.90 -7.51 -18.61
CA SER A 122 12.57 -7.72 -19.18
C SER A 122 12.05 -6.34 -19.51
N ARG A 123 11.45 -6.21 -20.69
CA ARG A 123 10.68 -5.04 -21.14
C ARG A 123 9.43 -4.85 -20.26
N GLY A 124 9.65 -4.64 -18.96
CA GLY A 124 8.63 -4.42 -17.97
C GLY A 124 7.93 -3.10 -18.27
N ARG A 125 6.60 -3.16 -18.33
CA ARG A 125 5.70 -2.02 -18.46
C ARG A 125 6.15 -0.94 -17.47
N PRO A 126 6.36 0.31 -17.91
CA PRO A 126 6.85 1.36 -17.02
C PRO A 126 5.90 1.46 -15.83
N GLN A 127 6.39 1.33 -14.59
CA GLN A 127 5.53 1.52 -13.42
C GLN A 127 4.98 2.95 -13.47
N ASN A 128 3.65 3.07 -13.55
CA ASN A 128 2.95 4.36 -13.57
C ASN A 128 3.27 5.09 -12.25
N GLY A 129 4.11 6.12 -12.28
CA GLY A 129 4.21 7.02 -11.12
C GLY A 129 5.38 7.98 -11.11
N ALA A 130 6.60 7.51 -11.41
CA ALA A 130 7.78 8.34 -11.24
C ALA A 130 8.08 9.19 -12.48
N LEU A 131 8.13 10.51 -12.30
CA LEU A 131 8.35 11.50 -13.36
C LEU A 131 9.49 12.44 -12.96
N ILE A 132 10.38 12.80 -13.88
CA ILE A 132 11.36 13.87 -13.70
C ILE A 132 10.97 15.04 -14.57
N HIS A 133 10.97 16.22 -13.98
CA HIS A 133 10.80 17.49 -14.67
C HIS A 133 12.16 18.15 -14.90
N LEU A 134 12.47 18.40 -16.16
CA LEU A 134 13.72 19.02 -16.61
C LEU A 134 13.37 20.36 -17.26
N ARG A 135 14.27 21.33 -17.15
CA ARG A 135 14.18 22.57 -17.92
C ARG A 135 15.32 22.56 -18.92
N LEU A 136 14.99 22.65 -20.20
CA LEU A 136 15.96 22.64 -21.29
C LEU A 136 15.93 23.99 -22.00
N ARG A 137 17.11 24.57 -22.25
CA ARG A 137 17.31 25.80 -23.01
C ARG A 137 18.21 25.49 -24.21
N PRO A 138 17.70 25.62 -25.43
CA PRO A 138 18.47 25.34 -26.63
C PRO A 138 19.47 26.48 -26.91
N PRO A 139 20.53 26.19 -27.69
CA PRO A 139 21.38 27.21 -28.30
C PRO A 139 20.57 28.21 -29.14
N ALA A 140 20.99 29.48 -29.20
CA ALA A 140 20.35 30.49 -30.05
C ALA A 140 20.24 30.09 -31.54
N SER A 141 21.17 29.27 -32.03
CA SER A 141 21.17 28.75 -33.40
C SER A 141 19.96 27.87 -33.72
N VAL A 142 19.47 27.09 -32.76
CA VAL A 142 18.30 26.21 -32.93
C VAL A 142 17.00 27.00 -32.97
N VAL A 143 16.92 28.10 -32.21
CA VAL A 143 15.73 28.97 -32.16
C VAL A 143 15.60 29.83 -33.41
N SER A 144 16.73 30.16 -34.04
CA SER A 144 16.79 31.04 -35.22
C SER A 144 16.58 30.31 -36.55
N GLY A 145 16.26 29.01 -36.52
CA GLY A 145 15.97 28.23 -37.73
C GLY A 145 14.83 28.86 -38.53
N PRO A 146 14.90 28.85 -39.88
CA PRO A 146 13.91 29.51 -40.72
C PRO A 146 12.53 28.95 -40.37
N ASN A 147 11.63 29.82 -39.91
CA ASN A 147 10.21 29.53 -39.83
C ASN A 147 9.75 29.14 -41.24
N THR A 148 9.83 27.86 -41.57
CA THR A 148 9.15 27.30 -42.72
C THR A 148 7.68 27.49 -42.40
N ALA A 149 7.10 28.55 -42.96
CA ALA A 149 5.67 28.82 -42.92
C ALA A 149 4.97 27.56 -43.43
N LEU A 150 4.49 26.75 -42.49
CA LEU A 150 3.56 25.67 -42.75
C LEU A 150 2.28 26.34 -43.24
N SER A 151 2.08 26.24 -44.55
CA SER A 151 0.81 26.45 -45.21
C SER A 151 -0.26 25.64 -44.46
N GLU A 152 -1.20 26.35 -43.86
CA GLU A 152 -2.50 25.82 -43.46
C GLU A 152 -3.24 25.44 -44.76
N ASP A 153 -3.04 24.21 -45.24
CA ASP A 153 -3.86 23.67 -46.33
C ASP A 153 -5.21 23.23 -45.74
N GLU A 154 -6.23 23.94 -46.19
CA GLU A 154 -7.65 23.73 -45.93
C GLU A 154 -8.09 22.30 -46.30
N ASP A 155 -8.72 21.61 -45.35
CA ASP A 155 -9.46 20.38 -45.59
C ASP A 155 -10.65 20.65 -46.54
N LYS A 156 -10.55 20.13 -47.76
CA LYS A 156 -11.59 20.19 -48.79
C LYS A 156 -12.18 18.80 -48.99
N ASP A 157 -13.49 18.71 -48.76
CA ASP A 157 -14.33 17.54 -48.98
C ASP A 157 -14.17 16.95 -50.39
N GLY A 158 -14.04 15.62 -50.49
CA GLY A 158 -13.84 14.91 -51.75
C GLY A 158 -14.29 13.45 -51.72
N TYR A 159 -15.59 13.25 -51.91
CA TYR A 159 -16.24 11.97 -52.17
C TYR A 159 -15.89 11.42 -53.58
N SER A 160 -15.34 10.20 -53.71
CA SER A 160 -15.68 9.23 -54.78
C SER A 160 -14.91 7.89 -54.74
N SER A 161 -15.67 6.81 -54.59
CA SER A 161 -15.80 5.62 -55.48
C SER A 161 -14.59 4.81 -55.98
N SER A 162 -14.61 3.53 -55.58
CA SER A 162 -14.49 2.29 -56.41
C SER A 162 -13.27 2.06 -57.32
N SER A 163 -12.52 0.98 -57.04
CA SER A 163 -12.22 -0.05 -58.05
C SER A 163 -11.53 -1.30 -57.47
N SER A 164 -12.07 -2.43 -57.91
CA SER A 164 -11.79 -3.86 -57.79
C SER A 164 -10.40 -4.42 -58.16
N SER A 165 -10.14 -5.61 -57.60
CA SER A 165 -9.36 -6.77 -58.12
C SER A 165 -7.83 -6.61 -58.19
N SER A 166 -6.99 -7.58 -57.80
CA SER A 166 -7.03 -8.98 -58.22
C SER A 166 -6.03 -9.83 -57.39
N THR A 167 -6.46 -11.05 -57.03
CA THR A 167 -5.63 -12.21 -56.68
C THR A 167 -4.91 -12.77 -57.91
N PRO A 168 -3.77 -13.47 -57.75
CA PRO A 168 -3.80 -14.87 -58.22
C PRO A 168 -2.93 -15.90 -57.46
N HIS A 169 -3.50 -17.11 -57.45
CA HIS A 169 -2.90 -18.42 -57.70
C HIS A 169 -1.90 -19.08 -56.74
N ALA A 170 -2.44 -20.15 -56.13
CA ALA A 170 -1.75 -21.37 -55.77
C ALA A 170 -1.33 -22.18 -57.00
N SER A 171 -0.22 -22.91 -56.88
CA SER A 171 0.11 -24.07 -57.69
C SER A 171 0.72 -25.15 -56.80
N ASP A 172 0.20 -26.34 -57.04
CA ASP A 172 0.32 -27.60 -56.32
C ASP A 172 1.48 -28.45 -56.89
N ASP A 173 1.77 -29.52 -56.13
CA ASP A 173 2.21 -30.84 -56.57
C ASP A 173 3.67 -31.35 -56.62
N SER A 174 3.72 -32.62 -56.18
CA SER A 174 4.63 -33.74 -56.44
C SER A 174 5.76 -34.13 -55.46
N ASP A 175 5.40 -35.16 -54.67
CA ASP A 175 6.00 -36.52 -54.64
C ASP A 175 7.15 -36.89 -53.68
N THR A 176 6.71 -37.52 -52.57
CA THR A 176 6.97 -38.91 -52.15
C THR A 176 8.26 -39.61 -52.58
N LEU A 177 9.08 -40.03 -51.61
CA LEU A 177 9.64 -41.39 -51.49
C LEU A 177 10.28 -41.61 -50.09
N ALA A 178 10.00 -42.76 -49.47
CA ALA A 178 10.43 -43.17 -48.13
C ALA A 178 11.65 -44.14 -48.17
N PRO A 179 12.06 -44.80 -47.05
CA PRO A 179 13.31 -44.60 -46.31
C PRO A 179 14.35 -45.74 -46.50
N PRO A 180 15.47 -45.77 -45.74
CA PRO A 180 15.51 -46.80 -44.68
C PRO A 180 16.39 -46.52 -43.42
N SER A 181 16.06 -47.30 -42.38
CA SER A 181 16.94 -47.96 -41.36
C SER A 181 17.63 -47.16 -40.23
N THR A 182 17.03 -47.31 -39.03
CA THR A 182 17.57 -47.96 -37.82
C THR A 182 19.09 -47.92 -37.56
N VAL A 183 19.52 -47.09 -36.59
CA VAL A 183 20.65 -47.42 -35.70
C VAL A 183 20.32 -46.94 -34.28
N GLU A 184 20.24 -47.91 -33.38
CA GLU A 184 20.06 -47.82 -31.94
C GLU A 184 21.42 -47.56 -31.26
N ILE A 185 21.60 -46.42 -30.57
CA ILE A 185 22.75 -46.22 -29.66
C ILE A 185 22.29 -45.62 -28.33
N ARG A 186 22.22 -46.53 -27.35
CA ARG A 186 22.45 -46.41 -25.89
C ARG A 186 22.81 -45.03 -25.30
N SER A 187 22.03 -44.67 -24.28
CA SER A 187 22.34 -43.72 -23.20
C SER A 187 23.69 -43.98 -22.51
N PRO A 188 24.33 -42.92 -21.97
CA PRO A 188 24.41 -42.84 -20.51
C PRO A 188 24.28 -41.42 -19.92
N GLN A 189 23.45 -41.30 -18.88
CA GLN A 189 23.64 -40.33 -17.79
C GLN A 189 24.38 -41.05 -16.62
N PRO A 190 24.85 -40.40 -15.53
CA PRO A 190 24.90 -38.96 -15.19
C PRO A 190 26.28 -38.47 -14.67
N ILE A 191 26.67 -37.22 -14.94
CA ILE A 191 27.79 -36.58 -14.21
C ILE A 191 27.21 -35.60 -13.17
N ARG A 192 27.32 -36.03 -11.91
CA ARG A 192 27.03 -35.28 -10.68
C ARG A 192 27.73 -33.92 -10.67
N ARG A 193 26.95 -32.83 -10.69
CA ARG A 193 27.46 -31.48 -10.38
C ARG A 193 27.75 -31.37 -8.88
N ARG A 194 29.04 -31.26 -8.59
CA ARG A 194 29.66 -31.10 -7.27
C ARG A 194 29.15 -29.83 -6.58
N ARG A 195 28.46 -30.00 -5.44
CA ARG A 195 28.04 -28.94 -4.51
C ARG A 195 29.31 -28.25 -3.98
N ARG A 196 29.49 -26.94 -4.22
CA ARG A 196 30.56 -26.16 -3.57
C ARG A 196 30.21 -26.01 -2.09
N VAL A 197 31.07 -26.57 -1.24
CA VAL A 197 31.02 -26.45 0.21
C VAL A 197 31.33 -25.00 0.58
N ARG A 198 30.39 -24.35 1.27
CA ARG A 198 30.56 -23.02 1.88
C ARG A 198 31.30 -23.23 3.19
N GLY A 199 32.54 -22.77 3.26
CA GLY A 199 33.37 -22.84 4.48
C GLY A 199 32.75 -22.01 5.60
N TYR A 200 32.77 -22.57 6.80
CA TYR A 200 32.45 -21.88 8.05
C TYR A 200 33.65 -21.00 8.43
N CYS A 201 33.40 -19.73 8.73
CA CYS A 201 34.33 -18.92 9.50
C CYS A 201 33.99 -19.10 10.98
N VAL A 202 34.95 -19.64 11.71
CA VAL A 202 35.00 -19.80 13.16
C VAL A 202 35.93 -18.70 13.68
N ASN A 203 35.53 -18.05 14.78
CA ASN A 203 36.21 -17.01 15.57
C ASN A 203 36.04 -15.56 15.11
N SER A 204 35.34 -14.75 15.91
CA SER A 204 36.01 -14.04 17.00
C SER A 204 34.96 -13.51 17.99
N ASP A 205 35.13 -13.89 19.26
CA ASP A 205 34.58 -13.20 20.41
C ASP A 205 35.02 -11.74 20.40
N GLU A 206 34.08 -10.82 20.66
CA GLU A 206 34.33 -9.52 21.30
C GLU A 206 32.98 -8.98 21.81
N GLU A 207 33.03 -8.47 23.03
CA GLU A 207 31.93 -8.23 23.96
C GLU A 207 30.97 -7.08 23.55
N PRO A 208 29.71 -7.07 24.01
CA PRO A 208 28.81 -5.94 23.82
C PRO A 208 29.00 -4.88 24.91
N GLU A 209 29.69 -3.78 24.59
CA GLU A 209 29.57 -2.55 25.38
C GLU A 209 28.23 -1.86 25.09
N SER A 210 27.47 -1.69 26.16
CA SER A 210 26.23 -0.92 26.26
C SER A 210 26.54 0.57 26.15
N PHE A 211 26.01 1.23 25.12
CA PHE A 211 25.82 2.68 25.11
C PHE A 211 24.33 2.99 25.00
N SER A 212 23.78 3.49 26.11
CA SER A 212 22.50 4.20 26.17
C SER A 212 22.75 5.67 25.86
N GLU A 213 22.22 6.16 24.76
CA GLU A 213 22.09 7.60 24.49
C GLU A 213 20.60 7.92 24.30
N THR A 214 20.10 8.65 25.29
CA THR A 214 18.91 9.50 25.28
C THR A 214 19.07 10.64 24.29
N ASP A 215 18.10 10.81 23.39
CA ASP A 215 17.87 12.08 22.68
C ASP A 215 16.43 12.52 23.00
N ASP A 216 16.35 13.47 23.92
CA ASP A 216 15.21 14.38 24.12
C ASP A 216 15.26 15.43 23.02
N ASP A 217 14.17 15.59 22.27
CA ASP A 217 13.94 16.78 21.43
C ASP A 217 12.54 17.33 21.75
N ASP A 218 12.54 18.29 22.68
CA ASP A 218 11.52 19.32 22.81
C ASP A 218 11.59 20.24 21.59
N ASP A 219 10.44 20.51 20.94
CA ASP A 219 10.34 21.68 20.06
C ASP A 219 9.02 22.43 20.32
N GLU A 220 9.19 23.43 21.17
CA GLU A 220 8.28 24.52 21.49
C GLU A 220 8.31 25.53 20.34
N THR A 221 7.18 25.78 19.66
CA THR A 221 7.04 26.99 18.82
C THR A 221 5.62 27.58 18.82
N LYS A 222 5.53 28.76 19.41
CA LYS A 222 4.54 29.84 19.21
C LYS A 222 5.32 31.17 19.34
N PRO A 223 4.77 32.34 18.96
CA PRO A 223 3.66 32.68 18.06
C PRO A 223 4.09 33.79 17.04
N LEU A 224 3.15 34.32 16.23
CA LEU A 224 3.03 35.73 15.76
C LEU A 224 1.86 35.79 14.73
N LEU A 225 0.64 36.26 15.03
CA LEU A 225 0.07 37.62 15.17
C LEU A 225 -0.10 38.44 13.85
N GLY A 226 -1.37 38.74 13.52
CA GLY A 226 -1.86 39.75 12.57
C GLY A 226 -3.02 39.19 11.73
N GLY A 227 -4.22 39.76 11.58
CA GLY A 227 -4.93 40.96 12.03
C GLY A 227 -6.40 40.82 11.54
N PRO A 228 -7.34 41.72 11.88
CA PRO A 228 -8.78 41.43 11.86
C PRO A 228 -9.49 41.81 10.55
N SER A 229 -10.56 41.09 10.21
CA SER A 229 -11.63 41.60 9.32
C SER A 229 -12.98 40.99 9.68
N PHE A 230 -13.92 41.90 9.96
CA PHE A 230 -15.33 41.74 10.31
C PHE A 230 -16.22 41.64 9.05
N LEU A 231 -17.50 41.27 9.27
CA LEU A 231 -18.69 41.25 8.37
C LEU A 231 -18.82 39.99 7.49
N ASP A 232 -19.99 39.38 7.27
CA ASP A 232 -21.34 39.54 7.82
C ASP A 232 -22.08 38.20 7.63
N ASN A 233 -23.00 37.92 8.55
CA ASN A 233 -23.75 36.68 8.66
C ASN A 233 -25.13 36.91 8.03
N GLU A 234 -25.50 36.17 6.97
CA GLU A 234 -26.92 35.98 6.60
C GLU A 234 -27.31 34.52 6.81
N GLU A 235 -28.30 34.38 7.67
CA GLU A 235 -28.81 33.16 8.28
C GLU A 235 -29.93 32.59 7.41
N GLN A 236 -29.72 31.42 6.79
CA GLN A 236 -30.76 30.66 6.13
C GLN A 236 -31.07 29.41 6.95
N VAL A 237 -32.25 29.40 7.55
CA VAL A 237 -32.80 28.34 8.41
C VAL A 237 -33.45 27.27 7.55
N ASP A 238 -32.87 26.08 7.52
CA ASP A 238 -33.52 24.88 6.97
C ASP A 238 -34.12 23.98 8.08
N PRO A 239 -35.25 23.31 7.82
CA PRO A 239 -35.99 22.55 8.82
C PRO A 239 -35.31 21.21 9.21
N PRO A 240 -35.57 20.71 10.44
CA PRO A 240 -34.87 19.55 10.99
C PRO A 240 -35.32 18.24 10.31
N THR A 241 -34.36 17.55 9.69
CA THR A 241 -34.55 16.17 9.22
C THR A 241 -34.35 15.15 10.36
N PRO A 242 -35.07 14.03 10.35
CA PRO A 242 -35.09 13.07 11.45
C PRO A 242 -33.78 12.30 11.57
N ILE A 243 -33.22 12.31 12.79
CA ILE A 243 -31.97 11.67 13.19
C ILE A 243 -32.09 10.13 13.06
N LYS A 244 -31.47 9.55 12.05
CA LYS A 244 -31.19 8.10 12.00
C LYS A 244 -29.92 7.80 12.80
N ILE A 245 -30.08 7.20 13.96
CA ILE A 245 -28.98 6.78 14.84
C ILE A 245 -28.34 5.52 14.24
N SER A 246 -27.27 5.70 13.47
CA SER A 246 -26.40 4.60 13.02
C SER A 246 -25.35 4.30 14.10
N PHE A 247 -25.31 3.06 14.58
CA PHE A 247 -24.51 2.62 15.74
C PHE A 247 -22.99 2.52 15.47
N GLY A 248 -22.52 2.86 14.26
CA GLY A 248 -21.10 2.78 13.87
C GLY A 248 -20.40 4.11 13.57
N GLY A 249 -21.10 5.24 13.58
CA GLY A 249 -20.56 6.54 13.13
C GLY A 249 -19.80 7.37 14.17
N TRP A 250 -19.76 6.95 15.44
CA TRP A 250 -19.48 7.86 16.56
C TRP A 250 -17.98 8.05 16.78
N ILE A 251 -17.19 7.07 16.34
CA ILE A 251 -15.72 7.14 16.38
C ILE A 251 -15.18 8.02 15.23
N ALA A 252 -15.85 8.04 14.08
CA ALA A 252 -15.47 8.91 12.96
C ALA A 252 -15.91 10.37 13.18
N ALA A 253 -17.14 10.60 13.64
CA ALA A 253 -17.69 11.94 13.85
C ALA A 253 -16.98 12.76 14.95
N SER A 254 -16.25 12.11 15.87
CA SER A 254 -15.54 12.80 16.95
C SER A 254 -14.12 13.24 16.59
N MET A 255 -13.51 12.70 15.51
CA MET A 255 -12.21 13.17 15.01
C MET A 255 -12.31 14.18 13.85
N ASP A 256 -13.45 14.25 13.16
CA ASP A 256 -13.68 15.21 12.04
C ASP A 256 -13.81 16.68 12.47
N SER A 257 -13.85 16.97 13.77
CA SER A 257 -14.02 18.34 14.28
C SER A 257 -12.71 19.11 14.51
N LEU A 258 -11.55 18.52 14.25
CA LEU A 258 -10.24 19.13 14.55
C LEU A 258 -9.30 19.29 13.34
N LEU A 259 -9.69 18.86 12.14
CA LEU A 259 -8.92 19.09 10.92
C LEU A 259 -9.54 20.24 10.10
N PRO A 260 -8.74 21.21 9.62
CA PRO A 260 -9.26 22.31 8.79
C PRO A 260 -9.92 21.76 7.52
N ARG A 261 -11.22 22.06 7.33
CA ARG A 261 -12.01 21.77 6.13
C ARG A 261 -11.58 22.66 4.94
N TYR A 262 -10.34 22.51 4.49
CA TYR A 262 -9.82 23.15 3.26
C TYR A 262 -9.58 22.14 2.13
N THR A 263 -10.29 21.01 2.12
CA THR A 263 -10.31 20.11 0.97
C THR A 263 -11.45 20.52 0.03
N LYS A 264 -11.04 21.17 -1.06
CA LYS A 264 -11.80 21.37 -2.30
C LYS A 264 -12.64 20.12 -2.56
N GLU A 265 -13.96 20.30 -2.69
CA GLU A 265 -14.95 19.25 -2.95
C GLU A 265 -14.51 18.48 -4.19
N ILE A 266 -13.94 17.29 -3.99
CA ILE A 266 -13.68 16.36 -5.07
C ILE A 266 -15.03 15.71 -5.30
N ASP A 267 -15.68 16.05 -6.41
CA ASP A 267 -16.81 15.29 -6.95
C ASP A 267 -16.30 13.87 -7.24
N VAL A 268 -16.29 13.03 -6.20
CA VAL A 268 -16.13 11.59 -6.33
C VAL A 268 -17.45 11.13 -6.93
N PRO A 269 -17.45 10.54 -8.14
CA PRO A 269 -18.67 9.97 -8.72
C PRO A 269 -19.34 9.12 -7.64
N SER A 270 -20.60 9.40 -7.37
CA SER A 270 -21.39 8.67 -6.37
C SER A 270 -21.47 7.21 -6.79
N GLU A 271 -20.47 6.43 -6.38
CA GLU A 271 -20.47 5.00 -6.54
C GLU A 271 -21.73 4.48 -5.82
N PRO A 272 -22.44 3.51 -6.43
CA PRO A 272 -23.65 2.96 -5.84
C PRO A 272 -23.34 2.57 -4.38
N GLU A 273 -24.14 3.09 -3.44
CA GLU A 273 -23.90 2.89 -2.01
C GLU A 273 -23.75 1.39 -1.72
N ASP A 274 -22.52 0.98 -1.42
CA ASP A 274 -22.23 -0.41 -1.07
C ASP A 274 -23.10 -0.81 0.12
N ASN A 275 -23.85 -1.90 -0.07
CA ASN A 275 -24.69 -2.44 0.98
C ASN A 275 -23.84 -2.73 2.23
N VAL A 276 -24.32 -2.39 3.43
CA VAL A 276 -23.60 -2.58 4.70
C VAL A 276 -23.09 -4.03 4.84
N PHE A 277 -23.84 -4.98 4.29
CA PHE A 277 -23.44 -6.37 4.21
C PHE A 277 -22.19 -6.59 3.34
N GLU A 278 -22.12 -6.02 2.14
CA GLU A 278 -20.92 -6.07 1.29
C GLU A 278 -19.72 -5.42 1.98
N ARG A 279 -19.94 -4.35 2.75
CA ARG A 279 -18.89 -3.73 3.56
C ARG A 279 -18.39 -4.65 4.67
N ALA A 280 -19.28 -5.37 5.36
CA ALA A 280 -18.88 -6.34 6.37
C ALA A 280 -18.10 -7.50 5.74
N ILE A 281 -18.56 -8.03 4.60
CA ILE A 281 -17.90 -9.13 3.90
C ILE A 281 -16.54 -8.70 3.35
N SER A 282 -16.45 -7.52 2.73
CA SER A 282 -15.19 -6.99 2.22
C SER A 282 -14.18 -6.71 3.33
N SER A 283 -14.63 -6.40 4.55
CA SER A 283 -13.73 -6.25 5.69
C SER A 283 -13.12 -7.58 6.17
N PHE A 284 -13.84 -8.69 5.98
CA PHE A 284 -13.45 -10.01 6.49
C PHE A 284 -12.85 -10.93 5.41
N THR A 285 -13.19 -10.69 4.14
CA THR A 285 -12.88 -11.57 3.01
C THR A 285 -12.16 -10.82 1.90
N VAL A 286 -11.75 -11.54 0.86
CA VAL A 286 -11.09 -10.96 -0.33
C VAL A 286 -12.10 -10.51 -1.38
N TYR A 287 -13.38 -10.35 -0.99
CA TYR A 287 -14.50 -10.09 -1.90
C TYR A 287 -14.33 -8.81 -2.71
N SER A 288 -14.04 -7.66 -2.07
CA SER A 288 -13.90 -6.38 -2.77
C SER A 288 -12.70 -6.35 -3.71
N GLU A 289 -11.56 -6.88 -3.25
CA GLU A 289 -10.34 -7.01 -4.06
C GLU A 289 -10.59 -7.89 -5.30
N LEU A 290 -11.29 -9.01 -5.13
CA LEU A 290 -11.59 -9.94 -6.21
C LEU A 290 -12.65 -9.38 -7.17
N LYS A 291 -13.69 -8.70 -6.65
CA LYS A 291 -14.71 -8.01 -7.45
C LYS A 291 -14.07 -6.94 -8.33
N HIS A 292 -13.22 -6.07 -7.75
CA HIS A 292 -12.51 -5.04 -8.49
C HIS A 292 -11.57 -5.64 -9.54
N ALA A 293 -10.78 -6.64 -9.15
CA ALA A 293 -9.84 -7.30 -10.07
C ALA A 293 -10.57 -8.04 -11.21
N GLY A 294 -11.70 -8.69 -10.92
CA GLY A 294 -12.54 -9.35 -11.92
C GLY A 294 -13.16 -8.37 -12.91
N CYS A 295 -13.70 -7.24 -12.42
CA CYS A 295 -14.22 -6.16 -13.27
C CYS A 295 -13.13 -5.56 -14.16
N GLU A 296 -11.95 -5.28 -13.60
CA GLU A 296 -10.81 -4.74 -14.35
C GLU A 296 -10.30 -5.74 -15.41
N PHE A 297 -10.25 -7.03 -15.07
CA PHE A 297 -9.88 -8.10 -16.00
C PHE A 297 -10.86 -8.20 -17.17
N LYS A 298 -12.18 -8.18 -16.92
CA LYS A 298 -13.20 -8.18 -18.00
C LYS A 298 -13.10 -6.93 -18.89
N ARG A 299 -12.83 -5.76 -18.31
CA ARG A 299 -12.75 -4.49 -19.04
C ARG A 299 -11.48 -4.33 -19.87
N THR A 300 -10.33 -4.75 -19.33
CA THR A 300 -9.01 -4.41 -19.90
C THR A 300 -8.21 -5.62 -20.39
N GLY A 301 -8.61 -6.84 -20.00
CA GLY A 301 -7.84 -8.06 -20.22
C GLY A 301 -6.57 -8.16 -19.36
N HIS A 302 -6.35 -7.24 -18.40
CA HIS A 302 -5.14 -7.19 -17.59
C HIS A 302 -5.21 -8.15 -16.39
N LYS A 303 -4.22 -9.04 -16.25
CA LYS A 303 -4.23 -10.15 -15.28
C LYS A 303 -3.52 -9.84 -13.95
N ASP A 304 -2.69 -8.80 -13.92
CA ASP A 304 -1.72 -8.56 -12.85
C ASP A 304 -2.36 -8.44 -11.45
N ASN A 305 -3.55 -7.83 -11.35
CA ASN A 305 -4.22 -7.66 -10.06
C ASN A 305 -4.87 -8.96 -9.58
N CYS A 306 -5.47 -9.73 -10.50
CA CYS A 306 -6.02 -11.06 -10.20
C CYS A 306 -4.92 -12.04 -9.78
N GLU A 307 -3.76 -12.01 -10.45
CA GLU A 307 -2.59 -12.83 -10.10
C GLU A 307 -2.11 -12.59 -8.67
N LYS A 308 -2.04 -11.32 -8.24
CA LYS A 308 -1.65 -10.96 -6.88
C LYS A 308 -2.64 -11.48 -5.84
N VAL A 309 -3.94 -11.30 -6.08
CA VAL A 309 -5.01 -11.77 -5.18
C VAL A 309 -4.97 -13.30 -5.08
N PHE A 310 -4.80 -13.98 -6.20
CA PHE A 310 -4.74 -15.43 -6.25
C PHE A 310 -3.51 -16.00 -5.54
N ALA A 311 -2.31 -15.43 -5.78
CA ALA A 311 -1.09 -15.84 -5.10
C ALA A 311 -1.18 -15.63 -3.58
N ARG A 312 -1.80 -14.53 -3.14
CA ARG A 312 -2.08 -14.28 -1.72
C ARG A 312 -3.00 -15.34 -1.13
N LEU A 313 -4.11 -15.67 -1.80
CA LEU A 313 -5.04 -16.71 -1.36
C LEU A 313 -4.35 -18.08 -1.21
N GLN A 314 -3.54 -18.49 -2.19
CA GLN A 314 -2.79 -19.75 -2.11
C GLN A 314 -1.82 -19.78 -0.93
N PHE A 315 -1.13 -18.67 -0.68
CA PHE A 315 -0.24 -18.54 0.48
C PHE A 315 -1.03 -18.64 1.79
N GLU A 316 -2.16 -17.94 1.90
CA GLU A 316 -3.03 -17.96 3.08
C GLU A 316 -3.56 -19.37 3.35
N TRP A 317 -4.02 -20.10 2.32
CA TRP A 317 -4.48 -21.49 2.46
C TRP A 317 -3.38 -22.44 2.88
N THR A 318 -2.19 -22.33 2.27
CA THR A 318 -1.05 -23.19 2.60
C THR A 318 -0.57 -22.95 4.03
N SER A 319 -0.48 -21.69 4.44
CA SER A 319 -0.13 -21.31 5.81
C SER A 319 -1.17 -21.80 6.81
N THR A 320 -2.46 -21.63 6.50
CA THR A 320 -3.56 -22.09 7.36
C THR A 320 -3.55 -23.62 7.51
N ALA A 321 -3.36 -24.36 6.42
CA ALA A 321 -3.27 -25.81 6.43
C ALA A 321 -2.10 -26.31 7.29
N ALA A 322 -0.94 -25.67 7.21
CA ALA A 322 0.23 -26.02 8.01
C ALA A 322 0.00 -25.80 9.52
N ILE A 323 -0.62 -24.68 9.90
CA ILE A 323 -0.97 -24.40 11.29
C ILE A 323 -2.02 -25.42 11.79
N LEU A 324 -3.05 -25.69 11.00
CA LEU A 324 -4.07 -26.68 11.33
C LEU A 324 -3.48 -28.09 11.51
N ALA A 325 -2.55 -28.50 10.65
CA ALA A 325 -1.84 -29.77 10.80
C ALA A 325 -1.04 -29.84 12.10
N THR A 326 -0.44 -28.71 12.51
CA THR A 326 0.27 -28.59 13.80
C THR A 326 -0.71 -28.74 14.97
N VAL A 327 -1.87 -28.06 14.91
CA VAL A 327 -2.91 -28.17 15.95
C VAL A 327 -3.47 -29.60 16.03
N ALA A 328 -3.74 -30.24 14.90
CA ALA A 328 -4.18 -31.64 14.87
C ALA A 328 -3.13 -32.59 15.47
N GLY A 329 -1.84 -32.32 15.26
CA GLY A 329 -0.73 -33.05 15.90
C GLY A 329 -0.73 -32.88 17.42
N LEU A 330 -0.97 -31.67 17.92
CA LEU A 330 -1.11 -31.40 19.36
C LEU A 330 -2.33 -32.11 19.95
N ASP A 331 -3.49 -32.06 19.28
CA ASP A 331 -4.70 -32.76 19.70
C ASP A 331 -4.46 -34.29 19.76
N THR A 332 -3.76 -34.84 18.78
CA THR A 332 -3.37 -36.27 18.76
C THR A 332 -2.45 -36.62 19.93
N ALA A 333 -1.47 -35.76 20.24
CA ALA A 333 -0.60 -35.95 21.39
C ALA A 333 -1.38 -35.92 22.71
N ILE A 334 -2.36 -35.02 22.84
CA ILE A 334 -3.25 -34.94 24.01
C ILE A 334 -4.07 -36.22 24.16
N PHE A 335 -4.63 -36.76 23.07
CA PHE A 335 -5.37 -38.03 23.10
C PHE A 335 -4.49 -39.25 23.38
N SER A 336 -3.19 -39.18 23.10
CA SER A 336 -2.24 -40.27 23.38
C SER A 336 -1.89 -40.39 24.87
N ILE A 337 -2.20 -39.38 25.67
CA ILE A 337 -1.98 -39.42 27.12
C ILE A 337 -2.95 -40.44 27.73
N SER A 338 -2.39 -41.49 28.34
CA SER A 338 -3.16 -42.55 28.98
C SER A 338 -4.15 -41.99 30.02
N PRO A 339 -5.38 -42.54 30.12
CA PRO A 339 -6.37 -42.11 31.11
C PRO A 339 -5.89 -42.19 32.57
N ASP A 340 -4.84 -42.98 32.83
CA ASP A 340 -4.20 -43.12 34.15
C ASP A 340 -3.14 -42.03 34.44
N SER A 341 -3.01 -41.01 33.58
CA SER A 341 -2.10 -39.90 33.86
C SER A 341 -2.53 -39.12 35.11
N PHE A 342 -1.57 -38.48 35.78
CA PHE A 342 -1.77 -37.72 37.02
C PHE A 342 -2.83 -36.60 36.96
N PHE A 343 -3.29 -36.22 35.76
CA PHE A 343 -4.31 -35.20 35.58
C PHE A 343 -5.65 -35.84 35.20
N THR A 344 -6.62 -35.80 36.12
CA THR A 344 -8.00 -36.19 35.85
C THR A 344 -8.65 -35.19 34.88
N ILE A 345 -8.66 -35.52 33.59
CA ILE A 345 -9.25 -34.69 32.55
C ILE A 345 -10.78 -34.67 32.74
N ILE A 346 -11.32 -33.49 33.05
CA ILE A 346 -12.76 -33.23 33.17
C ILE A 346 -13.46 -33.60 31.84
N PRO A 347 -14.66 -34.23 31.84
CA PRO A 347 -15.37 -34.57 30.60
C PRO A 347 -15.56 -33.39 29.64
N LEU A 348 -15.76 -32.18 30.17
CA LEU A 348 -15.87 -30.95 29.38
C LEU A 348 -14.57 -30.61 28.62
N ALA A 349 -13.41 -30.84 29.25
CA ALA A 349 -12.11 -30.63 28.62
C ALA A 349 -11.88 -31.61 27.46
N ARG A 350 -12.33 -32.87 27.60
CA ARG A 350 -12.31 -33.84 26.49
C ARG A 350 -13.18 -33.40 25.32
N GLY A 351 -14.36 -32.82 25.61
CA GLY A 351 -15.25 -32.25 24.59
C GLY A 351 -14.59 -31.11 23.81
N ALA A 352 -13.85 -30.22 24.48
CA ALA A 352 -13.14 -29.11 23.84
C ALA A 352 -12.01 -29.58 22.92
N VAL A 353 -11.20 -30.57 23.33
CA VAL A 353 -10.14 -31.16 22.46
C VAL A 353 -10.76 -31.89 21.28
N ALA A 354 -11.84 -32.64 21.49
CA ALA A 354 -12.55 -33.31 20.40
C ALA A 354 -13.11 -32.29 19.38
N ALA A 355 -13.69 -31.19 19.86
CA ALA A 355 -14.16 -30.10 18.99
C ALA A 355 -13.00 -29.43 18.23
N SER A 356 -11.86 -29.18 18.89
CA SER A 356 -10.63 -28.69 18.23
C SER A 356 -10.18 -29.64 17.12
N SER A 357 -10.12 -30.94 17.43
CA SER A 357 -9.62 -31.95 16.50
C SER A 357 -10.51 -32.07 15.26
N VAL A 358 -11.83 -32.07 15.44
CA VAL A 358 -12.80 -32.08 14.33
C VAL A 358 -12.69 -30.81 13.49
N ALA A 359 -12.64 -29.63 14.12
CA ALA A 359 -12.49 -28.37 13.42
C ALA A 359 -11.18 -28.31 12.63
N SER A 360 -10.08 -28.81 13.22
CA SER A 360 -8.79 -28.90 12.55
C SER A 360 -8.80 -29.85 11.36
N GLY A 361 -9.34 -31.06 11.53
CA GLY A 361 -9.46 -32.04 10.44
C GLY A 361 -10.30 -31.51 9.27
N LEU A 362 -11.45 -30.90 9.55
CA LEU A 362 -12.30 -30.27 8.53
C LEU A 362 -11.57 -29.10 7.84
N GLY A 363 -10.84 -28.26 8.60
CA GLY A 363 -10.10 -27.14 8.06
C GLY A 363 -8.99 -27.58 7.10
N ILE A 364 -8.25 -28.65 7.45
CA ILE A 364 -7.23 -29.27 6.58
C ILE A 364 -7.88 -29.81 5.32
N ALA A 365 -9.00 -30.54 5.44
CA ALA A 365 -9.72 -31.08 4.30
C ALA A 365 -10.22 -29.96 3.35
N CYS A 366 -10.79 -28.88 3.90
CA CYS A 366 -11.21 -27.71 3.11
C CYS A 366 -10.03 -27.02 2.42
N ALA A 367 -8.92 -26.79 3.13
CA ALA A 367 -7.74 -26.17 2.56
C ALA A 367 -7.12 -27.04 1.44
N ALA A 368 -7.01 -28.35 1.67
CA ALA A 368 -6.53 -29.30 0.68
C ALA A 368 -7.46 -29.34 -0.55
N TRP A 369 -8.78 -29.34 -0.34
CA TRP A 369 -9.76 -29.28 -1.42
C TRP A 369 -9.59 -28.02 -2.26
N LEU A 370 -9.49 -26.83 -1.65
CA LEU A 370 -9.26 -25.56 -2.34
C LEU A 370 -7.92 -25.58 -3.10
N MET A 371 -6.86 -26.07 -2.47
CA MET A 371 -5.55 -26.20 -3.11
C MET A 371 -5.62 -27.13 -4.32
N VAL A 372 -6.22 -28.32 -4.21
CA VAL A 372 -6.37 -29.25 -5.34
C VAL A 372 -7.23 -28.63 -6.46
N ARG A 373 -8.33 -27.95 -6.09
CA ARG A 373 -9.27 -27.35 -7.04
C ARG A 373 -8.63 -26.24 -7.86
N TYR A 374 -7.73 -25.46 -7.26
CA TYR A 374 -7.18 -24.24 -7.85
C TYR A 374 -5.67 -24.28 -8.16
N ALA A 375 -4.90 -25.25 -7.67
CA ALA A 375 -3.44 -25.32 -7.89
C ALA A 375 -3.02 -25.32 -9.37
N TRP A 376 -3.89 -25.84 -10.24
CA TRP A 376 -3.63 -25.97 -11.68
C TRP A 376 -4.45 -24.98 -12.53
N ALA A 377 -5.16 -24.03 -11.90
CA ALA A 377 -5.98 -23.07 -12.62
C ALA A 377 -5.13 -21.87 -13.03
N ASP A 378 -5.07 -21.60 -14.34
CA ASP A 378 -4.63 -20.29 -14.83
C ASP A 378 -5.57 -19.20 -14.33
N VAL A 379 -5.07 -17.97 -14.22
CA VAL A 379 -5.82 -16.82 -13.70
C VAL A 379 -7.18 -16.60 -14.38
N PRO A 380 -7.32 -16.71 -15.72
CA PRO A 380 -8.64 -16.60 -16.36
C PRO A 380 -9.59 -17.73 -15.94
N ILE A 381 -9.09 -18.96 -15.81
CA ILE A 381 -9.87 -20.11 -15.38
C ILE A 381 -10.27 -19.96 -13.91
N PHE A 382 -9.37 -19.44 -13.09
CA PHE A 382 -9.63 -19.11 -11.70
C PHE A 382 -10.78 -18.12 -11.57
N ILE A 383 -10.75 -17.00 -12.31
CA ILE A 383 -11.81 -15.98 -12.27
C ILE A 383 -13.16 -16.59 -12.65
N VAL A 384 -13.22 -17.32 -13.77
CA VAL A 384 -14.46 -17.98 -14.23
C VAL A 384 -14.97 -19.01 -13.22
N ARG A 385 -14.08 -19.74 -12.53
CA ARG A 385 -14.46 -20.72 -11.50
C ARG A 385 -14.80 -20.11 -10.15
N ALA A 386 -14.37 -18.88 -9.90
CA ALA A 386 -14.66 -18.14 -8.68
C ALA A 386 -15.97 -17.35 -8.79
N GLU A 387 -16.47 -17.12 -10.00
CA GLU A 387 -17.79 -16.51 -10.22
C GLU A 387 -18.89 -17.38 -9.64
N ASP A 388 -19.76 -16.75 -8.86
CA ASP A 388 -20.89 -17.41 -8.24
C ASP A 388 -22.06 -17.54 -9.21
N VAL A 389 -23.02 -18.40 -8.86
CA VAL A 389 -24.31 -18.55 -9.55
C VAL A 389 -25.12 -17.25 -9.60
N LEU A 390 -24.89 -16.34 -8.65
CA LEU A 390 -25.55 -15.02 -8.59
C LEU A 390 -24.89 -13.97 -9.49
N SER A 391 -23.86 -14.33 -10.25
CA SER A 391 -23.20 -13.40 -11.17
C SER A 391 -24.17 -13.03 -12.29
N THR A 392 -24.36 -11.73 -12.50
CA THR A 392 -25.11 -11.17 -13.63
C THR A 392 -24.11 -10.66 -14.67
N ASP A 393 -24.47 -10.59 -15.94
CA ASP A 393 -23.59 -10.08 -17.02
C ASP A 393 -23.05 -8.68 -16.71
N GLU A 394 -23.83 -7.85 -16.02
CA GLU A 394 -23.45 -6.48 -15.63
C GLU A 394 -22.58 -6.43 -14.38
N THR A 395 -22.77 -7.35 -13.43
CA THR A 395 -22.05 -7.36 -12.14
C THR A 395 -21.64 -8.78 -11.73
N PRO A 396 -20.35 -9.14 -11.86
CA PRO A 396 -19.87 -10.43 -11.39
C PRO A 396 -19.93 -10.48 -9.85
N SER A 397 -20.40 -11.60 -9.31
CA SER A 397 -20.48 -11.83 -7.87
C SER A 397 -19.52 -12.95 -7.46
N TYR A 398 -18.74 -12.71 -6.40
CA TYR A 398 -17.74 -13.64 -5.86
C TYR A 398 -17.98 -13.94 -4.37
N PHE A 399 -19.21 -13.76 -3.91
CA PHE A 399 -19.62 -13.88 -2.51
C PHE A 399 -19.40 -15.28 -1.91
N PHE A 400 -19.94 -16.34 -2.51
CA PHE A 400 -19.81 -17.71 -2.01
C PHE A 400 -18.37 -18.19 -2.11
N PHE A 401 -17.67 -17.84 -3.19
CA PHE A 401 -16.24 -18.11 -3.28
C PHE A 401 -15.46 -17.41 -2.16
N ALA A 402 -15.66 -16.11 -1.93
CA ALA A 402 -14.96 -15.36 -0.90
C ALA A 402 -15.20 -15.91 0.52
N LEU A 403 -16.42 -16.36 0.79
CA LEU A 403 -16.78 -17.01 2.06
C LEU A 403 -16.07 -18.38 2.19
N THR A 404 -16.15 -19.20 1.15
CA THR A 404 -15.54 -20.55 1.13
C THR A 404 -14.02 -20.48 1.23
N ALA A 405 -13.40 -19.50 0.57
CA ALA A 405 -11.97 -19.25 0.61
C ALA A 405 -11.47 -18.91 2.03
N ARG A 406 -12.33 -18.36 2.90
CA ARG A 406 -12.02 -18.04 4.30
C ARG A 406 -12.40 -19.15 5.28
N LEU A 407 -13.12 -20.18 4.84
CA LEU A 407 -13.58 -21.28 5.69
C LEU A 407 -12.44 -21.99 6.44
N PRO A 408 -11.27 -22.31 5.82
CA PRO A 408 -10.16 -22.91 6.56
C PRO A 408 -9.66 -22.03 7.70
N SER A 409 -9.60 -20.70 7.52
CA SER A 409 -9.16 -19.76 8.55
C SER A 409 -10.20 -19.64 9.68
N LEU A 410 -11.49 -19.69 9.36
CA LEU A 410 -12.56 -19.76 10.36
C LEU A 410 -12.50 -21.05 11.19
N LEU A 411 -12.23 -22.19 10.54
CA LEU A 411 -12.06 -23.47 11.22
C LEU A 411 -10.78 -23.50 12.09
N LEU A 412 -9.69 -22.88 11.62
CA LEU A 412 -8.50 -22.65 12.43
C LEU A 412 -8.81 -21.81 13.67
N PHE A 413 -9.58 -20.72 13.52
CA PHE A 413 -9.98 -19.88 14.64
C PHE A 413 -10.85 -20.65 15.66
N ALA A 414 -11.84 -21.40 15.19
CA ALA A 414 -12.70 -22.23 16.04
C ALA A 414 -11.90 -23.32 16.77
N SER A 415 -10.95 -23.96 16.08
CA SER A 415 -10.05 -24.96 16.68
C SER A 415 -9.13 -24.31 17.71
N ALA A 416 -8.53 -23.16 17.42
CA ALA A 416 -7.68 -22.43 18.35
C ALA A 416 -8.44 -22.01 19.62
N ILE A 417 -9.67 -21.52 19.50
CA ILE A 417 -10.53 -21.21 20.68
C ILE A 417 -10.79 -22.48 21.50
N SER A 418 -11.15 -23.57 20.83
CA SER A 418 -11.45 -24.84 21.51
C SER A 418 -10.22 -25.40 22.25
N LEU A 419 -9.05 -25.33 21.62
CA LEU A 419 -7.77 -25.71 22.25
C LEU A 419 -7.40 -24.77 23.39
N MET A 420 -7.60 -23.46 23.25
CA MET A 420 -7.38 -22.49 24.33
C MET A 420 -8.30 -22.76 25.52
N LEU A 421 -9.57 -23.09 25.29
CA LEU A 421 -10.51 -23.47 26.34
C LEU A 421 -10.07 -24.77 27.04
N PHE A 422 -9.60 -25.76 26.29
CA PHE A 422 -8.99 -26.96 26.87
C PHE A 422 -7.81 -26.62 27.78
N MET A 423 -6.84 -25.85 27.28
CA MET A 423 -5.67 -25.46 28.05
C MET A 423 -6.03 -24.65 29.29
N ALA A 424 -7.03 -23.76 29.18
CA ALA A 424 -7.54 -23.00 30.32
C ALA A 424 -8.19 -23.90 31.37
N MET A 425 -8.98 -24.91 30.95
CA MET A 425 -9.59 -25.86 31.88
C MET A 425 -8.55 -26.73 32.60
N VAL A 426 -7.54 -27.22 31.88
CA VAL A 426 -6.44 -28.02 32.48
C VAL A 426 -5.58 -27.17 33.41
N ALA A 427 -5.26 -25.94 33.00
CA ALA A 427 -4.50 -25.02 33.85
C ALA A 427 -5.31 -24.61 35.10
N TRP A 428 -6.63 -24.46 34.96
CA TRP A 428 -7.52 -24.13 36.07
C TRP A 428 -7.60 -25.24 37.11
N SER A 429 -7.66 -26.50 36.68
CA SER A 429 -7.65 -27.64 37.60
C SER A 429 -6.31 -27.81 38.32
N ALA A 430 -5.20 -27.39 37.69
CA ALA A 430 -3.88 -27.40 38.31
C ALA A 430 -3.65 -26.20 39.26
N TRP A 431 -3.94 -24.98 38.82
CA TRP A 431 -3.68 -23.75 39.60
C TRP A 431 -4.55 -22.55 39.19
N SER A 432 -5.82 -22.54 39.62
CA SER A 432 -6.80 -21.50 39.29
C SER A 432 -6.34 -20.07 39.61
N THR A 433 -5.68 -19.85 40.76
CA THR A 433 -5.18 -18.51 41.15
C THR A 433 -4.20 -17.94 40.12
N ALA A 434 -3.25 -18.75 39.64
CA ALA A 434 -2.29 -18.31 38.64
C ALA A 434 -2.97 -17.99 37.29
N VAL A 435 -3.97 -18.80 36.89
CA VAL A 435 -4.76 -18.55 35.67
C VAL A 435 -5.51 -17.23 35.76
N ILE A 436 -6.19 -16.94 36.89
CA ILE A 436 -6.91 -15.66 37.08
C ILE A 436 -5.94 -14.47 36.99
N VAL A 437 -4.81 -14.53 37.70
CA VAL A 437 -3.82 -13.46 37.71
C VAL A 437 -3.22 -13.25 36.31
N GLY A 438 -2.86 -14.34 35.63
CA GLY A 438 -2.33 -14.32 34.27
C GLY A 438 -3.32 -13.75 33.26
N CYS A 439 -4.56 -14.24 33.24
CA CYS A 439 -5.61 -13.74 32.35
C CYS A 439 -5.94 -12.26 32.62
N SER A 440 -5.96 -11.85 33.89
CA SER A 440 -6.18 -10.45 34.28
C SER A 440 -5.06 -9.54 33.77
N LEU A 441 -3.80 -9.96 33.95
CA LEU A 441 -2.64 -9.21 33.47
C LEU A 441 -2.65 -9.05 31.95
N VAL A 442 -2.87 -10.14 31.21
CA VAL A 442 -2.98 -10.09 29.74
C VAL A 442 -4.16 -9.22 29.30
N GLY A 443 -5.31 -9.33 29.97
CA GLY A 443 -6.48 -8.49 29.70
C GLY A 443 -6.21 -7.01 29.92
N ILE A 444 -5.49 -6.63 30.97
CA ILE A 444 -5.06 -5.25 31.24
C ILE A 444 -4.10 -4.77 30.15
N LEU A 445 -3.13 -5.60 29.74
CA LEU A 445 -2.17 -5.25 28.68
C LEU A 445 -2.86 -5.06 27.32
N LEU A 446 -3.76 -5.96 26.93
CA LEU A 446 -4.56 -5.83 25.70
C LEU A 446 -5.54 -4.66 25.77
N GLY A 447 -6.09 -4.39 26.95
CA GLY A 447 -6.99 -3.28 27.23
C GLY A 447 -6.29 -1.94 27.44
N LEU A 448 -4.95 -1.89 27.46
CA LEU A 448 -4.20 -0.70 27.86
C LEU A 448 -4.51 0.51 26.98
N GLN A 449 -4.64 0.31 25.67
CA GLN A 449 -5.03 1.37 24.74
C GLN A 449 -6.41 1.96 25.10
N TRP A 450 -7.38 1.09 25.41
CA TRP A 450 -8.73 1.49 25.79
C TRP A 450 -8.77 2.11 27.18
N LEU A 451 -7.94 1.63 28.11
CA LEU A 451 -7.78 2.22 29.44
C LEU A 451 -7.20 3.62 29.34
N VAL A 452 -6.14 3.83 28.56
CA VAL A 452 -5.55 5.16 28.32
C VAL A 452 -6.60 6.09 27.71
N LEU A 453 -7.36 5.62 26.72
CA LEU A 453 -8.46 6.40 26.15
C LEU A 453 -9.53 6.72 27.21
N ALA A 454 -9.95 5.74 28.01
CA ALA A 454 -10.92 5.94 29.08
C ALA A 454 -10.41 6.96 30.12
N PHE A 455 -9.14 6.88 30.53
CA PHE A 455 -8.53 7.84 31.44
C PHE A 455 -8.48 9.25 30.85
N LEU A 456 -8.14 9.40 29.57
CA LEU A 456 -8.18 10.70 28.88
C LEU A 456 -9.61 11.24 28.80
N TRP A 457 -10.59 10.37 28.57
CA TRP A 457 -12.01 10.73 28.55
C TRP A 457 -12.50 11.19 29.93
N VAL A 458 -12.20 10.42 30.98
CA VAL A 458 -12.51 10.78 32.37
C VAL A 458 -11.82 12.09 32.74
N GLY A 459 -10.54 12.26 32.39
CA GLY A 459 -9.79 13.50 32.63
C GLY A 459 -10.32 14.72 31.86
N LYS A 460 -10.97 14.52 30.71
CA LYS A 460 -11.70 15.58 29.99
C LYS A 460 -13.04 15.87 30.65
N ALA A 461 -13.77 14.83 31.09
CA ALA A 461 -15.05 14.97 31.78
C ALA A 461 -14.89 15.68 33.14
N THR A 462 -13.89 15.30 33.94
CA THR A 462 -13.58 15.96 35.21
C THR A 462 -13.20 17.43 34.99
N ARG A 463 -12.40 17.75 33.97
CA ARG A 463 -12.09 19.15 33.60
C ARG A 463 -13.30 19.97 33.14
N ARG A 464 -14.32 19.33 32.58
CA ARG A 464 -15.60 20.01 32.24
C ARG A 464 -16.44 20.22 33.50
N LEU A 465 -16.53 19.22 34.37
CA LEU A 465 -17.26 19.31 35.63
C LEU A 465 -16.65 20.37 36.56
N PHE A 466 -15.32 20.42 36.67
CA PHE A 466 -14.62 21.41 37.48
C PHE A 466 -14.91 22.83 36.98
N ARG A 467 -14.81 23.07 35.66
CA ARG A 467 -15.18 24.36 35.06
C ARG A 467 -16.65 24.74 35.31
N PHE A 468 -17.55 23.76 35.32
CA PHE A 468 -18.95 24.02 35.64
C PHE A 468 -19.16 24.41 37.12
N LEU A 469 -18.46 23.73 38.04
CA LEU A 469 -18.49 24.06 39.47
C LEU A 469 -17.88 25.44 39.75
N ASP A 470 -16.77 25.79 39.09
CA ASP A 470 -16.15 27.12 39.19
C ASP A 470 -17.12 28.22 38.72
N CYS A 471 -17.83 28.01 37.61
CA CYS A 471 -18.86 28.94 37.13
C CYS A 471 -20.03 29.07 38.13
N LEU A 472 -20.49 27.97 38.72
CA LEU A 472 -21.55 28.00 39.74
C LEU A 472 -21.11 28.75 41.00
N TRP A 473 -19.86 28.55 41.43
CA TRP A 473 -19.30 29.26 42.57
C TRP A 473 -19.22 30.77 42.30
N ALA A 474 -18.67 31.17 41.16
CA ALA A 474 -18.59 32.59 40.76
C ALA A 474 -19.98 33.24 40.66
N TYR A 475 -20.99 32.51 40.16
CA TYR A 475 -22.37 32.97 40.11
C TYR A 475 -22.97 33.18 41.51
N ALA A 476 -22.74 32.24 42.43
CA ALA A 476 -23.19 32.35 43.82
C ALA A 476 -22.55 33.56 44.55
N GLU A 477 -21.26 33.79 44.32
CA GLU A 477 -20.54 34.94 44.88
C GLU A 477 -21.09 36.28 44.33
N SER A 478 -21.40 36.33 43.02
CA SER A 478 -22.05 37.49 42.40
C SER A 478 -23.42 37.80 43.01
N MET A 479 -24.27 36.77 43.22
CA MET A 479 -25.58 36.96 43.88
C MET A 479 -25.45 37.42 45.35
N SER A 480 -24.44 36.92 46.08
CA SER A 480 -24.17 37.35 47.45
C SER A 480 -23.77 38.83 47.50
N ASN A 481 -22.90 39.26 46.59
CA ASN A 481 -22.45 40.64 46.49
C ASN A 481 -23.57 41.60 46.06
N ALA A 482 -24.42 41.20 45.10
CA ALA A 482 -25.58 41.97 44.69
C ALA A 482 -26.59 42.17 45.84
N SER A 483 -26.79 41.11 46.65
CA SER A 483 -27.65 41.18 47.84
C SER A 483 -27.08 42.14 48.90
N ARG A 484 -25.75 42.20 49.06
CA ARG A 484 -25.11 43.16 49.97
C ARG A 484 -25.22 44.61 49.51
N GLN A 485 -25.13 44.88 48.20
CA GLN A 485 -25.25 46.25 47.68
C GLN A 485 -26.66 46.84 47.84
N ASN A 486 -27.71 46.02 47.76
CA ASN A 486 -29.09 46.49 47.95
C ASN A 486 -29.43 46.86 49.41
N ILE A 487 -28.59 46.50 50.39
CA ILE A 487 -28.83 46.77 51.82
C ILE A 487 -28.16 48.08 52.27
N LEU A 488 -27.27 48.67 51.46
CA LEU A 488 -26.74 50.00 51.75
C LEU A 488 -27.85 51.04 51.51
N PRO A 489 -28.32 51.75 52.57
CA PRO A 489 -29.37 52.74 52.42
C PRO A 489 -28.88 53.81 51.46
N ARG A 490 -29.66 54.10 50.40
CA ARG A 490 -29.46 55.27 49.55
C ARG A 490 -29.39 56.49 50.47
N GLY A 491 -28.16 56.95 50.72
CA GLY A 491 -27.91 58.16 51.48
C GLY A 491 -28.71 59.28 50.85
N LEU A 492 -29.58 59.88 51.65
CA LEU A 492 -30.27 61.12 51.36
C LEU A 492 -29.22 62.19 51.03
N GLY A 493 -28.92 62.36 49.74
CA GLY A 493 -28.31 63.57 49.23
C GLY A 493 -29.34 64.69 49.29
N GLY A 494 -29.41 65.33 50.46
CA GLY A 494 -30.17 66.57 50.68
C GLY A 494 -29.36 67.77 50.20
N HIS A 495 -30.06 68.58 49.41
CA HIS A 495 -29.73 69.93 48.93
C HIS A 495 -29.53 70.95 50.06
#